data_AF-A0AAN5I7Q3-F1
#
_entry.id   AF-A0AAN5I7Q3-F1
#
_cell.length_a   1.000
_cell.length_b   1.000
_cell.length_c   1.000
_cell.angle_alpha   90.00
_cell.angle_beta   90.00
_cell.angle_gamma   90.00
#
_symmetry.space_group_name_H-M   'P 1'
#
loop_
_entity.id
_entity.type
_entity.pdbx_description
1 polymer ?
#
loop_
_entity_poly.entity_id
_entity_poly.type
_entity_poly.pdbx_seq_one_letter_code
_entity_poly.pdbx_strand_id
1 'polypeptide(L)'
;LQKVHKDPAHARSLHNWILYYKRRWLRLAPTYLLFIGFYVAWIPRMHGAYASANPEVMYQAVKNCEENWWMNILFINNFISMNDMCYGITWYLSVDMQFYWIAPLFLIALHYSWKSGVASAVFGIILSASSIIFLIVHFDLPAMGFNTFMAPGDMAELRLNFLNYVYVKPWTRCIPYLVGILSGYLIVQVEKKNISIRRPKTKYLLVCWMLATAAALVHVFGVYNYIRDTSTWGVALRSIYAAYSRIGSTAAVAWVVIACSFDWAGPVKAILEHPLWRPLGRLSFCTYLVHYFVLLV
;
A
#
# COMPACT_ATOMS: atom_id res chain seq x y z
N LEU A 1 7.83 -11.23 17.42
CA LEU A 1 6.50 -10.83 17.93
C LEU A 1 5.85 -11.89 18.82
N GLN A 2 5.74 -13.16 18.42
CA GLN A 2 5.27 -14.24 19.33
C GLN A 2 6.05 -14.33 20.65
N LYS A 3 7.36 -14.05 20.65
CA LYS A 3 8.20 -13.98 21.86
C LYS A 3 7.97 -12.72 22.72
N VAL A 4 7.72 -11.57 22.10
CA VAL A 4 7.44 -10.29 22.80
C VAL A 4 6.12 -10.38 23.57
N HIS A 5 5.16 -11.14 23.05
CA HIS A 5 3.88 -11.36 23.71
C HIS A 5 3.95 -12.39 24.85
N LYS A 6 4.99 -13.22 24.93
CA LYS A 6 5.17 -14.21 26.00
C LYS A 6 5.90 -13.64 27.22
N ASP A 7 6.60 -12.51 27.06
CA ASP A 7 7.35 -11.88 28.14
C ASP A 7 7.45 -10.35 27.90
N PRO A 8 6.85 -9.52 28.77
CA PRO A 8 6.93 -8.05 28.66
C PRO A 8 8.37 -7.52 28.69
N ALA A 9 9.33 -8.26 29.26
CA ALA A 9 10.74 -7.87 29.27
C ALA A 9 11.35 -7.90 27.86
N HIS A 10 10.83 -8.73 26.95
CA HIS A 10 11.27 -8.77 25.56
C HIS A 10 10.87 -7.52 24.78
N ALA A 11 9.80 -6.82 25.17
CA ALA A 11 9.40 -5.54 24.59
C ALA A 11 10.30 -4.38 25.03
N ARG A 12 10.97 -4.52 26.19
CA ARG A 12 11.87 -3.51 26.76
C ARG A 12 13.32 -3.62 26.26
N SER A 13 13.68 -4.76 25.66
CA SER A 13 15.04 -4.98 25.16
C SER A 13 15.29 -4.29 23.81
N LEU A 14 16.17 -3.30 23.82
CA LEU A 14 16.66 -2.60 22.61
C LEU A 14 17.21 -3.59 21.57
N HIS A 15 17.92 -4.63 22.02
CA HIS A 15 18.47 -5.66 21.14
C HIS A 15 17.40 -6.36 20.28
N ASN A 16 16.24 -6.65 20.87
CA ASN A 16 15.14 -7.30 20.15
C ASN A 16 14.55 -6.40 19.06
N TRP A 17 14.45 -5.10 19.32
CA TRP A 17 13.98 -4.12 18.33
C TRP A 17 14.99 -3.93 17.20
N ILE A 18 16.28 -3.83 17.52
CA ILE A 18 17.35 -3.79 16.50
C ILE A 18 17.27 -5.04 15.62
N LEU A 19 17.14 -6.23 16.22
CA LEU A 19 17.03 -7.48 15.48
C LEU A 19 15.74 -7.55 14.64
N TYR A 20 14.63 -7.02 15.14
CA TYR A 20 13.35 -6.94 14.43
C TYR A 20 13.45 -6.11 13.14
N TYR A 21 14.10 -4.94 13.21
CA TYR A 21 14.30 -4.08 12.03
C TYR A 21 15.36 -4.64 11.10
N LYS A 22 16.50 -5.11 11.63
CA LYS A 22 17.59 -5.70 10.84
C LYS A 22 17.11 -6.88 10.01
N ARG A 23 16.30 -7.77 10.57
CA ARG A 23 15.75 -8.93 9.84
C ARG A 23 14.84 -8.52 8.68
N ARG A 24 14.03 -7.47 8.85
CA ARG A 24 13.16 -6.96 7.78
C ARG A 24 14.00 -6.33 6.68
N TRP A 25 14.96 -5.50 7.06
CA TRP A 25 15.87 -4.84 6.11
C TRP A 25 16.65 -5.86 5.29
N LEU A 26 17.29 -6.86 5.94
CA LEU A 26 18.03 -7.92 5.24
C LEU A 26 17.17 -8.81 4.34
N ARG A 27 15.86 -8.87 4.57
CA ARG A 27 14.93 -9.61 3.70
C ARG A 27 14.61 -8.87 2.40
N LEU A 28 14.55 -7.54 2.45
CA LEU A 28 14.10 -6.71 1.31
C LEU A 28 15.27 -6.05 0.57
N ALA A 29 16.19 -5.44 1.31
CA ALA A 29 17.24 -4.58 0.76
C ALA A 29 18.18 -5.28 -0.24
N PRO A 30 18.64 -6.53 -0.06
CA PRO A 30 19.58 -7.13 -1.01
C PRO A 30 19.01 -7.24 -2.43
N THR A 31 17.83 -7.85 -2.56
CA THR A 31 17.14 -7.97 -3.86
C THR A 31 16.76 -6.60 -4.40
N TYR A 32 16.28 -5.72 -3.54
CA TYR A 32 15.87 -4.37 -3.89
C TYR A 32 17.00 -3.53 -4.50
N LEU A 33 18.16 -3.47 -3.84
CA LEU A 33 19.33 -2.72 -4.29
C LEU A 33 19.97 -3.37 -5.53
N LEU A 34 19.97 -4.71 -5.62
CA LEU A 34 20.44 -5.42 -6.80
C LEU A 34 19.61 -5.04 -8.04
N PHE A 35 18.28 -4.95 -7.92
CA PHE A 35 17.43 -4.51 -9.02
C PHE A 35 17.59 -3.03 -9.37
N ILE A 36 17.85 -2.16 -8.39
CA ILE A 36 18.19 -0.75 -8.67
C ILE A 36 19.51 -0.68 -9.45
N GLY A 37 20.53 -1.44 -9.03
CA GLY A 37 21.80 -1.51 -9.77
C GLY A 37 21.64 -2.02 -11.19
N PHE A 38 20.83 -3.07 -11.36
CA PHE A 38 20.45 -3.58 -12.69
C PHE A 38 19.73 -2.50 -13.52
N TYR A 39 18.73 -1.83 -12.95
CA TYR A 39 17.97 -0.76 -13.60
C TYR A 39 18.89 0.35 -14.13
N VAL A 40 19.79 0.87 -13.29
CA VAL A 40 20.73 1.94 -13.65
C VAL A 40 21.72 1.47 -14.73
N ALA A 41 22.21 0.24 -14.64
CA ALA A 41 23.14 -0.30 -15.61
C ALA A 41 22.50 -0.55 -16.99
N TRP A 42 21.23 -0.96 -17.02
CA TRP A 42 20.56 -1.36 -18.26
C TRP A 42 19.78 -0.25 -18.95
N ILE A 43 19.22 0.72 -18.20
CA ILE A 43 18.36 1.75 -18.79
C ILE A 43 18.97 2.54 -19.96
N PRO A 44 20.28 2.89 -19.98
CA PRO A 44 20.88 3.61 -21.12
C PRO A 44 21.09 2.73 -22.35
N ARG A 45 21.06 1.40 -22.16
CA ARG A 45 21.29 0.38 -23.19
C ARG A 45 19.96 -0.16 -23.74
N MET A 46 18.86 0.54 -23.47
CA MET A 46 17.53 0.18 -23.91
C MET A 46 17.25 0.77 -25.29
N HIS A 47 16.89 -0.07 -26.26
CA HIS A 47 16.57 0.31 -27.64
C HIS A 47 15.11 -0.02 -28.00
N GLY A 48 14.26 -0.22 -26.98
CA GLY A 48 12.82 -0.46 -27.15
C GLY A 48 12.07 0.77 -27.66
N ALA A 49 10.86 0.59 -28.17
CA ALA A 49 10.07 1.67 -28.77
C ALA A 49 9.85 2.85 -27.81
N TYR A 50 9.63 2.58 -26.52
CA TYR A 50 9.47 3.61 -25.50
C TYR A 50 10.77 4.36 -25.22
N ALA A 51 11.89 3.64 -25.07
CA ALA A 51 13.20 4.20 -24.81
C ALA A 51 13.69 5.08 -25.98
N SER A 52 13.49 4.62 -27.22
CA SER A 52 13.82 5.41 -28.41
C SER A 52 12.93 6.65 -28.57
N ALA A 53 11.66 6.57 -28.15
CA ALA A 53 10.76 7.72 -28.16
C ALA A 53 11.03 8.73 -27.02
N ASN A 54 11.69 8.31 -25.93
CA ASN A 54 11.89 9.13 -24.72
C ASN A 54 13.35 9.08 -24.20
N PRO A 55 14.35 9.42 -25.01
CA PRO A 55 15.77 9.30 -24.62
C PRO A 55 16.12 10.18 -23.40
N GLU A 56 15.51 11.37 -23.30
CA GLU A 56 15.72 12.28 -22.16
C GLU A 56 15.24 11.66 -20.84
N VAL A 57 14.11 10.94 -20.86
CA VAL A 57 13.59 10.26 -19.66
C VAL A 57 14.56 9.18 -19.17
N MET A 58 15.16 8.44 -20.10
CA MET A 58 16.16 7.41 -19.77
C MET A 58 17.42 8.02 -19.16
N TYR A 59 17.89 9.14 -19.73
CA TYR A 59 19.06 9.86 -19.22
C TYR A 59 18.81 10.48 -17.83
N GLN A 60 17.66 11.12 -17.64
CA GLN A 60 17.28 11.68 -16.33
C GLN A 60 17.13 10.60 -15.27
N ALA A 61 16.59 9.43 -15.62
CA ALA A 61 16.50 8.32 -14.69
C ALA A 61 17.86 7.85 -14.13
N VAL A 62 18.94 7.91 -14.94
CA VAL A 62 20.30 7.63 -14.48
C VAL A 62 20.78 8.71 -13.53
N LYS A 63 20.64 9.98 -13.91
CA LYS A 63 21.06 11.13 -13.09
C LYS A 63 20.38 11.15 -11.71
N ASN A 64 19.07 10.95 -11.69
CA ASN A 64 18.30 10.83 -10.46
C ASN A 64 18.85 9.73 -9.56
N CYS A 65 19.31 8.63 -10.16
CA CYS A 65 19.95 7.56 -9.43
C CYS A 65 21.34 7.90 -8.93
N GLU A 66 22.16 8.60 -9.71
CA GLU A 66 23.48 9.06 -9.26
C GLU A 66 23.38 9.98 -8.03
N GLU A 67 22.36 10.85 -8.00
CA GLU A 67 22.15 11.81 -6.92
C GLU A 67 21.42 11.20 -5.70
N ASN A 68 20.39 10.37 -5.93
CA ASN A 68 19.41 10.01 -4.88
C ASN A 68 19.35 8.51 -4.52
N TRP A 69 20.21 7.64 -5.06
CA TRP A 69 20.19 6.19 -4.77
C TRP A 69 20.26 5.85 -3.26
N TRP A 70 20.97 6.66 -2.48
CA TRP A 70 21.14 6.45 -1.04
C TRP A 70 19.82 6.51 -0.28
N MET A 71 18.83 7.26 -0.79
CA MET A 71 17.49 7.32 -0.19
C MET A 71 16.75 5.99 -0.28
N ASN A 72 17.05 5.17 -1.28
CA ASN A 72 16.47 3.83 -1.42
C ASN A 72 17.03 2.89 -0.32
N ILE A 73 18.32 2.97 0.02
CA ILE A 73 18.91 2.20 1.13
C ILE A 73 18.17 2.46 2.45
N LEU A 74 17.85 3.74 2.67
CA LEU A 74 17.15 4.20 3.85
C LEU A 74 15.63 4.06 3.76
N PHE A 75 15.07 3.65 2.63
CA PHE A 75 13.62 3.56 2.40
C PHE A 75 12.88 4.90 2.62
N ILE A 76 13.47 6.00 2.14
CA ILE A 76 12.92 7.37 2.25
C ILE A 76 12.81 8.09 0.90
N ASN A 77 13.03 7.40 -0.21
CA ASN A 77 12.98 8.00 -1.54
C ASN A 77 11.58 8.56 -1.90
N ASN A 78 10.52 8.17 -1.20
CA ASN A 78 9.18 8.72 -1.42
C ASN A 78 8.98 10.13 -0.81
N PHE A 79 9.98 10.71 -0.13
CA PHE A 79 9.89 12.07 0.40
C PHE A 79 10.29 13.17 -0.59
N ILE A 80 11.07 12.84 -1.63
CA ILE A 80 11.37 13.74 -2.75
C ILE A 80 10.27 13.70 -3.83
N SER A 81 10.42 14.53 -4.86
CA SER A 81 9.54 14.50 -6.04
C SER A 81 9.66 13.15 -6.74
N MET A 82 8.57 12.64 -7.30
CA MET A 82 8.53 11.42 -8.09
C MET A 82 9.47 11.47 -9.29
N ASN A 83 9.70 12.67 -9.84
CA ASN A 83 10.64 12.87 -10.94
C ASN A 83 12.11 12.79 -10.52
N ASP A 84 12.42 12.90 -9.22
CA ASP A 84 13.80 12.90 -8.71
C ASP A 84 14.16 11.54 -8.09
N MET A 85 13.19 10.61 -7.99
CA MET A 85 13.38 9.31 -7.35
C MET A 85 14.29 8.40 -8.18
N CYS A 86 15.29 7.81 -7.51
CA CYS A 86 16.01 6.67 -8.06
C CYS A 86 15.10 5.43 -8.08
N TYR A 87 14.66 5.05 -9.27
CA TYR A 87 13.67 4.02 -9.54
C TYR A 87 12.28 4.30 -8.91
N GLY A 88 11.44 5.07 -9.61
CA GLY A 88 10.19 5.61 -9.09
C GLY A 88 9.24 4.58 -8.47
N ILE A 89 9.09 3.39 -9.05
CA ILE A 89 8.17 2.34 -8.55
C ILE A 89 8.46 1.89 -7.11
N THR A 90 9.65 2.17 -6.62
CA THR A 90 10.11 1.73 -5.31
C THR A 90 9.50 2.52 -4.15
N TRP A 91 8.78 3.62 -4.45
CA TRP A 91 8.05 4.43 -3.47
C TRP A 91 7.21 3.57 -2.51
N TYR A 92 6.59 2.50 -3.02
CA TYR A 92 5.74 1.60 -2.25
C TYR A 92 6.53 0.84 -1.18
N LEU A 93 7.75 0.39 -1.50
CA LEU A 93 8.60 -0.33 -0.57
C LEU A 93 9.06 0.58 0.56
N SER A 94 9.30 1.85 0.24
CA SER A 94 9.61 2.87 1.24
C SER A 94 8.44 3.10 2.19
N VAL A 95 7.23 3.25 1.67
CA VAL A 95 6.01 3.34 2.48
C VAL A 95 5.79 2.08 3.35
N ASP A 96 5.99 0.87 2.80
CA ASP A 96 5.85 -0.39 3.56
C ASP A 96 6.87 -0.47 4.71
N MET A 97 8.12 -0.09 4.47
CA MET A 97 9.15 -0.09 5.50
C MET A 97 8.87 0.97 6.58
N GLN A 98 8.40 2.16 6.19
CA GLN A 98 7.98 3.21 7.10
C GLN A 98 6.82 2.75 8.00
N PHE A 99 5.84 2.05 7.42
CA PHE A 99 4.75 1.45 8.19
C PHE A 99 5.25 0.36 9.14
N TYR A 100 6.22 -0.45 8.71
CA TYR A 100 6.86 -1.44 9.57
C TYR A 100 7.61 -0.81 10.76
N TRP A 101 8.17 0.40 10.61
CA TRP A 101 8.80 1.16 11.70
C TRP A 101 7.80 1.63 12.75
N ILE A 102 6.61 2.07 12.33
CA ILE A 102 5.58 2.56 13.26
C ILE A 102 4.67 1.46 13.80
N ALA A 103 4.62 0.28 13.17
CA ALA A 103 3.79 -0.86 13.57
C ALA A 103 3.88 -1.21 15.06
N PRO A 104 5.09 -1.25 15.67
CA PRO A 104 5.24 -1.52 17.10
C PRO A 104 4.41 -0.61 17.99
N LEU A 105 4.23 0.67 17.64
CA LEU A 105 3.43 1.60 18.43
C LEU A 105 1.98 1.11 18.57
N PHE A 106 1.36 0.72 17.46
CA PHE A 106 0.01 0.18 17.45
C PHE A 106 -0.09 -1.20 18.10
N LEU A 107 0.90 -2.07 17.86
CA LEU A 107 0.93 -3.42 18.45
C LEU A 107 1.12 -3.38 19.96
N ILE A 108 1.97 -2.48 20.47
CA ILE A 108 2.17 -2.28 21.92
C ILE A 108 0.89 -1.70 22.54
N ALA A 109 0.26 -0.71 21.90
CA ALA A 109 -1.02 -0.17 22.38
C ALA A 109 -2.10 -1.26 22.46
N LEU A 110 -2.24 -2.09 21.42
CA LEU A 110 -3.16 -3.24 21.38
C LEU A 110 -2.83 -4.32 22.42
N HIS A 111 -1.55 -4.47 22.79
CA HIS A 111 -1.12 -5.42 23.81
C HIS A 111 -1.52 -4.99 25.22
N TYR A 112 -1.31 -3.71 25.56
CA TYR A 112 -1.67 -3.18 26.88
C TYR A 112 -3.18 -2.98 27.03
N SER A 113 -3.86 -2.48 26.00
CA SER A 113 -5.31 -2.28 26.03
C SER A 113 -5.88 -2.35 24.62
N TRP A 114 -6.77 -3.32 24.38
CA TRP A 114 -7.45 -3.45 23.09
C TRP A 114 -8.19 -2.16 22.71
N LYS A 115 -8.78 -1.45 23.68
CA LYS A 115 -9.49 -0.18 23.46
C LYS A 115 -8.53 0.91 22.97
N SER A 116 -7.37 1.06 23.62
CA SER A 116 -6.35 2.05 23.25
C SER A 116 -5.75 1.75 21.88
N GLY A 117 -5.42 0.47 21.61
CA GLY A 117 -4.92 0.03 20.33
C GLY A 117 -5.91 0.23 19.18
N VAL A 118 -7.19 -0.11 19.38
CA VAL A 118 -8.25 0.15 18.38
C VAL A 118 -8.46 1.65 18.19
N ALA A 119 -8.53 2.43 19.28
CA ALA A 119 -8.72 3.87 19.19
C ALA A 119 -7.57 4.56 18.43
N SER A 120 -6.31 4.20 18.70
CA SER A 120 -5.15 4.76 17.99
C SER A 120 -5.13 4.40 16.50
N ALA A 121 -5.50 3.16 16.13
CA ALA A 121 -5.60 2.76 14.74
C ALA A 121 -6.76 3.47 14.01
N VAL A 122 -7.93 3.58 14.65
CA VAL A 122 -9.08 4.34 14.10
C VAL A 122 -8.72 5.81 13.93
N PHE A 123 -8.05 6.41 14.92
CA PHE A 123 -7.55 7.77 14.82
C PHE A 123 -6.59 7.94 13.64
N GLY A 124 -5.65 7.02 13.43
CA GLY A 124 -4.74 7.03 12.29
C GLY A 124 -5.46 6.91 10.94
N ILE A 125 -6.51 6.08 10.85
CA ILE A 125 -7.36 5.96 9.65
C ILE A 125 -8.09 7.28 9.36
N ILE A 126 -8.69 7.90 10.39
CA ILE A 126 -9.38 9.18 10.25
C ILE A 126 -8.39 10.26 9.81
N LEU A 127 -7.23 10.36 10.46
CA LEU A 127 -6.19 11.33 10.10
C LEU A 127 -5.72 11.15 8.66
N SER A 128 -5.54 9.91 8.22
CA SER A 128 -5.19 9.59 6.83
C SER A 128 -6.25 10.04 5.84
N ALA A 129 -7.52 9.70 6.10
CA ALA A 129 -8.65 10.10 5.26
C ALA A 129 -8.80 11.62 5.20
N SER A 130 -8.70 12.30 6.35
CA SER A 130 -8.72 13.76 6.43
C SER A 130 -7.56 14.40 5.69
N SER A 131 -6.35 13.82 5.75
CA SER A 131 -5.21 14.32 4.97
C SER A 131 -5.44 14.23 3.47
N ILE A 132 -6.08 13.15 2.98
CA ILE A 132 -6.43 13.01 1.56
C ILE A 132 -7.42 14.09 1.15
N ILE A 133 -8.50 14.28 1.93
CA ILE A 133 -9.52 15.31 1.66
C ILE A 133 -8.88 16.70 1.66
N PHE A 134 -8.09 17.01 2.68
CA PHE A 134 -7.40 18.29 2.79
C PHE A 134 -6.51 18.56 1.58
N LEU A 135 -5.66 17.61 1.19
CA LEU A 135 -4.75 17.76 0.07
C LEU A 135 -5.50 17.96 -1.26
N ILE A 136 -6.60 17.25 -1.46
CA ILE A 136 -7.41 17.39 -2.69
C ILE A 136 -8.10 18.74 -2.74
N VAL A 137 -8.68 19.20 -1.63
CA VAL A 137 -9.36 20.50 -1.57
C VAL A 137 -8.37 21.65 -1.71
N HIS A 138 -7.23 21.58 -1.01
CA HIS A 138 -6.26 22.66 -0.93
C HIS A 138 -5.49 22.85 -2.25
N PHE A 139 -5.10 21.76 -2.90
CA PHE A 139 -4.32 21.78 -4.14
C PHE A 139 -5.16 21.51 -5.40
N ASP A 140 -6.49 21.52 -5.28
CA ASP A 140 -7.47 21.21 -6.34
C ASP A 140 -7.13 19.94 -7.16
N LEU A 141 -6.73 18.88 -6.45
CA LEU A 141 -6.22 17.67 -7.11
C LEU A 141 -7.34 16.80 -7.71
N PRO A 142 -7.03 15.94 -8.69
CA PRO A 142 -7.99 14.99 -9.23
C PRO A 142 -8.32 13.88 -8.22
N ALA A 143 -9.43 13.18 -8.44
CA ALA A 143 -9.82 12.03 -7.60
C ALA A 143 -8.81 10.86 -7.69
N MET A 144 -8.08 10.77 -8.81
CA MET A 144 -7.03 9.79 -9.04
C MET A 144 -5.97 10.32 -10.01
N GLY A 145 -4.73 9.86 -9.86
CA GLY A 145 -3.60 10.24 -10.73
C GLY A 145 -3.52 9.49 -12.07
N PHE A 146 -4.53 8.70 -12.45
CA PHE A 146 -4.53 7.85 -13.67
C PHE A 146 -5.24 8.46 -14.88
N ASN A 147 -6.01 9.55 -14.72
CA ASN A 147 -6.73 10.18 -15.84
C ASN A 147 -5.81 10.75 -16.94
N THR A 148 -4.49 10.69 -16.75
CA THR A 148 -3.52 11.55 -17.45
C THR A 148 -2.33 10.81 -18.04
N PHE A 149 -2.40 9.48 -18.21
CA PHE A 149 -1.30 8.72 -18.84
C PHE A 149 -1.01 9.14 -20.29
N MET A 150 -1.91 9.88 -20.95
CA MET A 150 -1.75 10.38 -22.32
C MET A 150 -2.21 11.85 -22.52
N ALA A 151 -2.48 12.62 -21.46
CA ALA A 151 -2.98 13.99 -21.59
C ALA A 151 -1.81 15.00 -21.64
N PRO A 152 -1.61 15.74 -22.75
CA PRO A 152 -0.57 16.77 -22.84
C PRO A 152 -0.94 18.04 -22.05
N GLY A 153 0.06 18.88 -21.74
CA GLY A 153 -0.12 20.21 -21.13
C GLY A 153 -0.35 20.20 -19.62
N ASP A 154 -1.18 21.12 -19.11
CA ASP A 154 -1.45 21.37 -17.68
C ASP A 154 -1.88 20.12 -16.89
N MET A 155 -2.42 19.12 -17.59
CA MET A 155 -2.81 17.83 -17.01
C MET A 155 -1.61 16.99 -16.54
N ALA A 156 -0.42 17.19 -17.11
CA ALA A 156 0.80 16.53 -16.68
C ALA A 156 1.32 17.09 -15.35
N GLU A 157 1.24 18.41 -15.13
CA GLU A 157 1.60 19.03 -13.87
C GLU A 157 0.65 18.62 -12.76
N LEU A 158 -0.67 18.66 -13.02
CA LEU A 158 -1.67 18.24 -12.06
C LEU A 158 -1.51 16.76 -11.65
N ARG A 159 -1.10 15.90 -12.60
CA ARG A 159 -0.73 14.51 -12.33
C ARG A 159 0.47 14.42 -11.39
N LEU A 160 1.55 15.14 -11.69
CA LEU A 160 2.76 15.14 -10.86
C LEU A 160 2.46 15.66 -9.45
N ASN A 161 1.63 16.69 -9.32
CA ASN A 161 1.16 17.20 -8.04
C ASN A 161 0.36 16.14 -7.27
N PHE A 162 -0.56 15.42 -7.91
CA PHE A 162 -1.26 14.31 -7.26
C PHE A 162 -0.27 13.21 -6.82
N LEU A 163 0.69 12.86 -7.66
CA LEU A 163 1.68 11.83 -7.36
C LEU A 163 2.53 12.23 -6.14
N ASN A 164 3.00 13.47 -6.14
CA ASN A 164 3.87 14.05 -5.12
C ASN A 164 3.14 14.36 -3.81
N TYR A 165 1.92 14.85 -3.83
CA TYR A 165 1.23 15.21 -2.59
C TYR A 165 0.42 14.05 -2.00
N VAL A 166 -0.15 13.19 -2.84
CA VAL A 166 -1.12 12.17 -2.41
C VAL A 166 -0.63 10.76 -2.66
N TYR A 167 -0.11 10.43 -3.84
CA TYR A 167 0.07 9.03 -4.22
C TYR A 167 1.21 8.33 -3.47
N VAL A 168 2.39 8.96 -3.38
CA VAL A 168 3.61 8.32 -2.84
C VAL A 168 3.81 8.54 -1.34
N LYS A 169 3.01 9.41 -0.73
CA LYS A 169 3.21 9.84 0.66
C LYS A 169 2.62 8.85 1.66
N PRO A 170 3.29 8.60 2.80
CA PRO A 170 2.85 7.57 3.75
C PRO A 170 1.57 7.94 4.50
N TRP A 171 1.35 9.21 4.80
CA TRP A 171 0.18 9.67 5.57
C TRP A 171 -1.15 9.47 4.85
N THR A 172 -1.18 9.44 3.51
CA THR A 172 -2.38 9.13 2.70
C THR A 172 -2.56 7.63 2.42
N ARG A 173 -1.65 6.78 2.90
CA ARG A 173 -1.56 5.36 2.55
C ARG A 173 -1.63 4.41 3.74
N CYS A 174 -1.73 4.90 4.98
CA CYS A 174 -1.68 4.04 6.16
C CYS A 174 -2.99 3.28 6.43
N ILE A 175 -4.11 3.64 5.78
CA ILE A 175 -5.43 3.00 5.98
C ILE A 175 -5.37 1.46 5.82
N PRO A 176 -4.87 0.89 4.71
CA PRO A 176 -4.82 -0.57 4.56
C PRO A 176 -3.93 -1.25 5.59
N TYR A 177 -2.86 -0.56 5.99
CA TYR A 177 -1.93 -1.05 6.99
C TYR A 177 -2.57 -1.17 8.37
N LEU A 178 -3.25 -0.12 8.81
CA LEU A 178 -3.93 -0.07 10.11
C LEU A 178 -5.11 -1.05 10.17
N VAL A 179 -5.90 -1.15 9.10
CA VAL A 179 -6.96 -2.17 9.03
C VAL A 179 -6.35 -3.58 9.07
N GLY A 180 -5.24 -3.82 8.38
CA GLY A 180 -4.51 -5.08 8.44
C GLY A 180 -4.03 -5.45 9.85
N ILE A 181 -3.49 -4.48 10.62
CA ILE A 181 -3.13 -4.68 12.03
C ILE A 181 -4.35 -5.09 12.85
N LEU A 182 -5.48 -4.39 12.69
CA LEU A 182 -6.71 -4.68 13.43
C LEU A 182 -7.29 -6.06 13.09
N SER A 183 -7.35 -6.41 11.80
CA SER A 183 -7.81 -7.73 11.35
C SER A 183 -6.89 -8.84 11.86
N GLY A 184 -5.56 -8.66 11.76
CA GLY A 184 -4.59 -9.63 12.28
C GLY A 184 -4.67 -9.79 13.80
N TYR A 185 -4.86 -8.70 14.54
CA TYR A 185 -5.09 -8.75 15.98
C TYR A 185 -6.34 -9.55 16.32
N LEU A 186 -7.47 -9.27 15.66
CA LEU A 186 -8.73 -9.99 15.85
C LEU A 186 -8.54 -11.51 15.64
N ILE A 187 -7.90 -11.91 14.55
CA ILE A 187 -7.63 -13.32 14.23
C ILE A 187 -6.84 -13.98 15.36
N VAL A 188 -5.74 -13.35 15.82
CA VAL A 188 -4.91 -13.88 16.91
C VAL A 188 -5.67 -14.00 18.23
N GLN A 189 -6.57 -13.06 18.55
CA GLN A 189 -7.36 -13.14 19.77
C GLN A 189 -8.37 -14.29 19.75
N VAL A 190 -8.95 -14.59 18.58
CA VAL A 190 -9.86 -15.72 18.39
C VAL A 190 -9.10 -17.04 18.42
N GLU A 191 -7.96 -17.15 17.74
CA GLU A 191 -7.09 -18.35 17.77
C GLU A 191 -6.66 -18.70 19.21
N LYS A 192 -6.34 -17.68 20.01
CA LYS A 192 -5.98 -17.85 21.43
C LYS A 192 -7.17 -18.09 22.36
N LYS A 193 -8.40 -18.11 21.85
CA LYS A 193 -9.65 -18.26 22.61
C LYS A 193 -9.89 -17.14 23.64
N ASN A 194 -9.24 -15.99 23.51
CA ASN A 194 -9.53 -14.81 24.32
C ASN A 194 -10.86 -14.17 23.92
N ILE A 195 -11.25 -14.33 22.66
CA ILE A 195 -12.54 -13.91 22.10
C ILE A 195 -13.19 -15.13 21.46
N SER A 196 -14.46 -15.38 21.79
CA SER A 196 -15.27 -16.41 21.14
C SER A 196 -16.22 -15.75 20.13
N ILE A 197 -16.08 -16.09 18.85
CA ILE A 197 -16.97 -15.59 17.79
C ILE A 197 -17.76 -16.77 17.23
N ARG A 198 -19.08 -16.70 17.35
CA ARG A 198 -19.98 -17.67 16.72
C ARG A 198 -20.13 -17.36 15.24
N ARG A 199 -20.25 -18.40 14.41
CA ARG A 199 -20.50 -18.24 12.98
C ARG A 199 -21.80 -17.43 12.76
N PRO A 200 -21.76 -16.32 12.01
CA PRO A 200 -22.97 -15.57 11.68
C PRO A 200 -23.96 -16.41 10.86
N LYS A 201 -25.26 -16.10 10.96
CA LYS A 201 -26.28 -16.71 10.09
C LYS A 201 -25.96 -16.38 8.63
N THR A 202 -26.27 -17.31 7.72
CA THR A 202 -25.97 -17.20 6.28
C THR A 202 -26.40 -15.87 5.67
N LYS A 203 -27.58 -15.35 6.04
CA LYS A 203 -28.06 -14.05 5.56
C LYS A 203 -27.09 -12.88 5.83
N TYR A 204 -26.44 -12.86 6.99
CA TYR A 204 -25.48 -11.81 7.34
C TYR A 204 -24.17 -11.99 6.58
N LEU A 205 -23.72 -13.23 6.37
CA LEU A 205 -22.56 -13.51 5.53
C LEU A 205 -22.79 -13.04 4.08
N LEU A 206 -23.98 -13.31 3.52
CA LEU A 206 -24.35 -12.85 2.18
C LEU A 206 -24.35 -11.32 2.09
N VAL A 207 -24.90 -10.62 3.09
CA VAL A 207 -24.85 -9.16 3.16
C VAL A 207 -23.41 -8.65 3.19
N CYS A 208 -22.54 -9.23 4.02
CA CYS A 208 -21.12 -8.85 4.06
C CYS A 208 -20.42 -9.09 2.72
N TRP A 209 -20.69 -10.20 2.03
CA TRP A 209 -20.15 -10.48 0.70
C TRP A 209 -20.65 -9.50 -0.36
N MET A 210 -21.94 -9.17 -0.36
CA MET A 210 -22.51 -8.17 -1.28
C MET A 210 -21.89 -6.79 -1.04
N LEU A 211 -21.79 -6.36 0.22
CA LEU A 211 -21.20 -5.08 0.58
C LEU A 211 -19.71 -5.01 0.23
N ALA A 212 -18.94 -6.07 0.52
CA ALA A 212 -17.52 -6.14 0.16
C ALA A 212 -17.33 -6.09 -1.36
N THR A 213 -18.14 -6.84 -2.11
CA THR A 213 -18.09 -6.86 -3.58
C THR A 213 -18.47 -5.49 -4.15
N ALA A 214 -19.56 -4.88 -3.67
CA ALA A 214 -19.97 -3.55 -4.08
C ALA A 214 -18.88 -2.50 -3.79
N ALA A 215 -18.26 -2.54 -2.60
CA ALA A 215 -17.18 -1.62 -2.24
C ALA A 215 -15.94 -1.79 -3.14
N ALA A 216 -15.57 -3.03 -3.47
CA ALA A 216 -14.48 -3.31 -4.41
C ALA A 216 -14.82 -2.82 -5.83
N LEU A 217 -16.04 -3.07 -6.31
CA LEU A 217 -16.49 -2.61 -7.63
C LEU A 217 -16.54 -1.08 -7.71
N VAL A 218 -17.04 -0.38 -6.69
CA VAL A 218 -17.04 1.09 -6.63
C VAL A 218 -15.61 1.64 -6.62
N HIS A 219 -14.68 0.98 -5.93
CA HIS A 219 -13.28 1.40 -5.93
C HIS A 219 -12.61 1.25 -7.31
N VAL A 220 -12.94 0.20 -8.08
CA VAL A 220 -12.34 -0.02 -9.41
C VAL A 220 -13.07 0.77 -10.49
N PHE A 221 -14.40 0.68 -10.55
CA PHE A 221 -15.22 1.19 -11.65
C PHE A 221 -15.89 2.53 -11.35
N GLY A 222 -15.91 3.00 -10.10
CA GLY A 222 -16.58 4.25 -9.73
C GLY A 222 -16.01 5.48 -10.43
N VAL A 223 -14.75 5.43 -10.86
CA VAL A 223 -14.05 6.49 -11.61
C VAL A 223 -14.15 6.33 -13.13
N TYR A 224 -14.79 5.29 -13.65
CA TYR A 224 -14.74 4.97 -15.08
C TYR A 224 -15.17 6.15 -15.98
N ASN A 225 -16.33 6.75 -15.71
CA ASN A 225 -16.83 7.90 -16.49
C ASN A 225 -15.99 9.16 -16.27
N TYR A 226 -15.36 9.28 -15.09
CA TYR A 226 -14.47 10.40 -14.74
C TYR A 226 -13.12 10.30 -15.45
N ILE A 227 -12.56 9.09 -15.59
CA ILE A 227 -11.31 8.83 -16.34
C ILE A 227 -11.51 9.09 -17.83
N ARG A 228 -12.70 8.78 -18.37
CA ARG A 228 -13.01 8.98 -19.79
C ARG A 228 -13.41 10.41 -20.16
N ASP A 229 -13.31 11.36 -19.22
CA ASP A 229 -13.75 12.75 -19.38
C ASP A 229 -15.22 12.90 -19.82
N THR A 230 -16.04 11.87 -19.57
CA THR A 230 -17.49 11.87 -19.84
C THR A 230 -18.31 12.41 -18.67
N SER A 231 -17.67 12.68 -17.53
CA SER A 231 -18.29 13.21 -16.32
C SER A 231 -17.31 14.14 -15.60
N THR A 232 -17.76 15.34 -15.28
CA THR A 232 -17.01 16.30 -14.45
C THR A 232 -17.38 16.11 -12.98
N TRP A 233 -16.37 16.02 -12.12
CA TRP A 233 -16.57 15.85 -10.67
C TRP A 233 -16.20 17.13 -9.93
N GLY A 234 -17.14 17.65 -9.15
CA GLY A 234 -16.85 18.72 -8.19
C GLY A 234 -15.82 18.28 -7.14
N VAL A 235 -15.13 19.26 -6.53
CA VAL A 235 -14.09 19.04 -5.51
C VAL A 235 -14.57 18.11 -4.39
N ALA A 236 -15.82 18.28 -3.94
CA ALA A 236 -16.41 17.45 -2.89
C ALA A 236 -16.47 15.96 -3.28
N LEU A 237 -16.97 15.65 -4.49
CA LEU A 237 -17.06 14.28 -4.97
C LEU A 237 -15.67 13.65 -5.17
N ARG A 238 -14.72 14.41 -5.74
CA ARG A 238 -13.32 13.98 -5.90
C ARG A 238 -12.69 13.61 -4.56
N SER A 239 -12.85 14.48 -3.56
CA SER A 239 -12.27 14.32 -2.23
C SER A 239 -12.87 13.12 -1.49
N ILE A 240 -14.20 12.99 -1.51
CA ILE A 240 -14.92 11.87 -0.88
C ILE A 240 -14.50 10.56 -1.54
N TYR A 241 -14.50 10.52 -2.88
CA TYR A 241 -14.12 9.31 -3.60
C TYR A 241 -12.69 8.88 -3.26
N ALA A 242 -11.72 9.79 -3.34
CA ALA A 242 -10.31 9.48 -3.14
C ALA A 242 -10.00 8.97 -1.72
N ALA A 243 -10.70 9.48 -0.70
CA ALA A 243 -10.54 9.06 0.69
C ALA A 243 -11.31 7.77 1.00
N TYR A 244 -12.61 7.72 0.69
CA TYR A 244 -13.50 6.65 1.15
C TYR A 244 -13.50 5.41 0.27
N SER A 245 -13.22 5.52 -1.04
CA SER A 245 -13.12 4.33 -1.90
C SER A 245 -11.97 3.40 -1.46
N ARG A 246 -10.88 3.97 -0.93
CA ARG A 246 -9.76 3.22 -0.35
C ARG A 246 -10.15 2.52 0.94
N ILE A 247 -10.92 3.18 1.82
CA ILE A 247 -11.46 2.55 3.03
C ILE A 247 -12.36 1.38 2.66
N GLY A 248 -13.26 1.57 1.70
CA GLY A 248 -14.19 0.54 1.22
C GLY A 248 -13.48 -0.69 0.65
N SER A 249 -12.53 -0.51 -0.27
CA SER A 249 -11.75 -1.62 -0.84
C SER A 249 -10.88 -2.32 0.21
N THR A 250 -10.29 -1.56 1.13
CA THR A 250 -9.54 -2.12 2.27
C THR A 250 -10.43 -2.99 3.15
N ALA A 251 -11.62 -2.50 3.51
CA ALA A 251 -12.58 -3.25 4.31
C ALA A 251 -13.07 -4.50 3.59
N ALA A 252 -13.25 -4.44 2.27
CA ALA A 252 -13.59 -5.60 1.44
C ALA A 252 -12.50 -6.68 1.51
N VAL A 253 -11.23 -6.31 1.35
CA VAL A 253 -10.10 -7.25 1.47
C VAL A 253 -9.99 -7.80 2.89
N ALA A 254 -10.14 -6.95 3.90
CA ALA A 254 -10.14 -7.37 5.30
C ALA A 254 -11.25 -8.37 5.61
N TRP A 255 -12.44 -8.19 5.04
CA TRP A 255 -13.54 -9.15 5.15
C TRP A 255 -13.18 -10.49 4.53
N VAL A 256 -12.58 -10.53 3.33
CA VAL A 256 -12.12 -11.77 2.71
C VAL A 256 -11.14 -12.52 3.60
N VAL A 257 -10.15 -11.81 4.16
CA VAL A 257 -9.15 -12.40 5.07
C VAL A 257 -9.80 -12.97 6.33
N ILE A 258 -10.69 -12.22 6.98
CA ILE A 258 -11.41 -12.64 8.18
C ILE A 258 -12.30 -13.86 7.88
N ALA A 259 -13.07 -13.81 6.79
CA ALA A 259 -13.97 -14.90 6.40
C ALA A 259 -13.21 -16.19 6.05
N CYS A 260 -12.03 -16.10 5.45
CA CYS A 260 -11.18 -17.27 5.22
C CYS A 260 -10.56 -17.80 6.52
N SER A 261 -10.11 -16.91 7.39
CA SER A 261 -9.48 -17.27 8.68
C SER A 261 -10.45 -17.97 9.64
N PHE A 262 -11.74 -17.62 9.58
CA PHE A 262 -12.79 -18.19 10.44
C PHE A 262 -13.63 -19.28 9.78
N ASP A 263 -13.23 -19.80 8.61
CA ASP A 263 -13.97 -20.83 7.86
C ASP A 263 -15.40 -20.43 7.44
N TRP A 264 -15.62 -19.14 7.19
CA TRP A 264 -16.91 -18.61 6.73
C TRP A 264 -16.97 -18.42 5.21
N ALA A 265 -15.83 -18.45 4.52
CA ALA A 265 -15.71 -18.12 3.11
C ALA A 265 -16.06 -19.26 2.13
N GLY A 266 -16.22 -20.50 2.61
CA GLY A 266 -16.66 -21.64 1.78
C GLY A 266 -15.78 -21.82 0.52
N PRO A 267 -16.35 -21.82 -0.71
CA PRO A 267 -15.60 -21.99 -1.95
C PRO A 267 -14.47 -20.96 -2.16
N VAL A 268 -14.66 -19.72 -1.69
CA VAL A 268 -13.66 -18.66 -1.84
C VAL A 268 -12.37 -19.03 -1.09
N LYS A 269 -12.49 -19.66 0.09
CA LYS A 269 -11.33 -20.15 0.83
C LYS A 269 -10.58 -21.22 0.04
N ALA A 270 -11.30 -22.20 -0.52
CA ALA A 270 -10.70 -23.27 -1.30
C ALA A 270 -9.91 -22.75 -2.52
N ILE A 271 -10.42 -21.72 -3.20
CA ILE A 271 -9.71 -21.06 -4.30
C ILE A 271 -8.46 -20.35 -3.77
N LEU A 272 -8.57 -19.53 -2.73
CA LEU A 272 -7.46 -18.71 -2.23
C LEU A 272 -6.34 -19.51 -1.55
N GLU A 273 -6.66 -20.66 -0.96
CA GLU A 273 -5.70 -21.56 -0.34
C GLU A 273 -5.10 -22.60 -1.31
N HIS A 274 -5.51 -22.56 -2.58
CA HIS A 274 -5.05 -23.50 -3.58
C HIS A 274 -3.51 -23.49 -3.72
N PRO A 275 -2.83 -24.66 -3.74
CA PRO A 275 -1.36 -24.72 -3.76
C PRO A 275 -0.67 -24.00 -4.92
N LEU A 276 -1.38 -23.80 -6.04
CA LEU A 276 -0.92 -23.03 -7.20
C LEU A 276 -0.45 -21.61 -6.82
N TRP A 277 -1.05 -20.99 -5.79
CA TRP A 277 -0.68 -19.65 -5.35
C TRP A 277 0.66 -19.58 -4.61
N ARG A 278 1.19 -20.72 -4.11
CA ARG A 278 2.44 -20.75 -3.35
C ARG A 278 3.66 -20.27 -4.15
N PRO A 279 3.95 -20.79 -5.36
CA PRO A 279 5.06 -20.28 -6.17
C PRO A 279 4.85 -18.81 -6.60
N LEU A 280 3.63 -18.45 -7.01
CA LEU A 280 3.30 -17.08 -7.43
C LEU A 280 3.48 -16.08 -6.27
N GLY A 281 3.07 -16.45 -5.05
CA GLY A 281 3.26 -15.64 -3.86
C GLY A 281 4.73 -15.41 -3.52
N ARG A 282 5.60 -16.40 -3.73
CA ARG A 282 7.06 -16.26 -3.53
C ARG A 282 7.72 -15.37 -4.57
N LEU A 283 7.22 -15.36 -5.81
CA LEU A 283 7.74 -14.52 -6.90
C LEU A 283 7.23 -13.09 -6.86
N SER A 284 6.07 -12.85 -6.22
CA SER A 284 5.38 -11.55 -6.21
C SER A 284 6.29 -10.34 -5.95
N PHE A 285 7.22 -10.44 -5.00
CA PHE A 285 8.15 -9.36 -4.69
C PHE A 285 9.16 -9.08 -5.82
N CYS A 286 9.73 -10.13 -6.42
CA CYS A 286 10.63 -9.97 -7.56
C CYS A 286 9.86 -9.48 -8.80
N THR A 287 8.67 -10.01 -9.05
CA THR A 287 7.78 -9.53 -10.11
C THR A 287 7.46 -8.04 -9.92
N TYR A 288 7.17 -7.60 -8.69
CA TYR A 288 6.98 -6.19 -8.36
C TYR A 288 8.23 -5.35 -8.65
N LEU A 289 9.44 -5.85 -8.41
CA LEU A 289 10.65 -5.10 -8.74
C LEU A 289 10.96 -5.07 -10.24
N VAL A 290 10.48 -6.03 -11.02
CA VAL A 290 10.81 -6.17 -12.45
C VAL A 290 9.75 -5.55 -13.36
N HIS A 291 8.47 -5.55 -12.99
CA HIS A 291 7.38 -5.20 -13.90
C HIS A 291 7.55 -3.82 -14.54
N TYR A 292 7.99 -2.81 -13.79
CA TYR A 292 8.12 -1.46 -14.32
C TYR A 292 9.23 -1.39 -15.38
N PHE A 293 10.36 -2.04 -15.13
CA PHE A 293 11.42 -2.16 -16.13
C PHE A 293 10.92 -2.84 -17.41
N VAL A 294 10.17 -3.95 -17.29
CA VAL A 294 9.62 -4.70 -18.44
C VAL A 294 8.65 -3.86 -19.27
N LEU A 295 7.86 -2.98 -18.64
CA LEU A 295 6.94 -2.08 -19.35
C LEU A 295 7.66 -0.98 -20.14
N LEU A 296 8.94 -0.71 -19.86
CA LEU A 296 9.76 0.28 -20.55
C LEU A 296 10.58 -0.30 -21.71
N VAL A 297 10.73 -1.64 -21.77
CA VAL A 297 11.32 -2.40 -22.90
C VAL A 297 10.34 -2.43 -24.06
#